data_AF-A0AAV5EVG5-F1
#
_entry.id   AF-A0AAV5EVG5-F1
#
_cell.length_a   1.000
_cell.length_b   1.000
_cell.length_c   1.000
_cell.angle_alpha   90.00
_cell.angle_beta   90.00
_cell.angle_gamma   90.00
#
_symmetry.space_group_name_H-M   'P 1'
#
loop_
_entity.id
_entity.type
_entity.pdbx_description
1 polymer ?
#
loop_
_entity_poly.entity_id
_entity_poly.type
_entity_poly.pdbx_seq_one_letter_code
_entity_poly.pdbx_strand_id
1 'polypeptide(L)'
;MENSPHSYIAFEGAEAFAREQGLETVDNSYFITEDNIGMLKLAKEANTILFDYRIPDTCSALAGADNHKNGMVMNGLPISIYAPETVGCAVVDSNGFCASATSTGGLMNKMTGRIGDSPLIGSGTYACDVCAVSCTGEGEAIIRSTLARDVAAVMEYKGLPLQEAVDYCVKERLDEGFAGLIAVSNTGEVAYGFNCTGMFRGCATEDGFMEVGIWE
;
A
#
# COMPACT_ATOMS: atom_id res chain seq x y z
N MET A 1 9.99 17.72 -0.04
CA MET A 1 8.96 18.76 -0.23
C MET A 1 9.40 20.10 0.35
N GLU A 2 9.92 20.15 1.58
CA GLU A 2 10.24 21.45 2.23
C GLU A 2 11.66 21.98 1.95
N ASN A 3 12.61 21.08 1.67
CA ASN A 3 14.05 21.42 1.57
C ASN A 3 14.60 21.37 0.13
N SER A 4 13.74 21.28 -0.89
CA SER A 4 14.16 21.37 -2.30
C SER A 4 13.01 21.89 -3.18
N PRO A 5 13.31 22.48 -4.35
CA PRO A 5 12.28 22.88 -5.32
C PRO A 5 11.73 21.70 -6.13
N HIS A 6 12.12 20.46 -5.82
CA HIS A 6 11.75 19.27 -6.57
C HIS A 6 10.70 18.44 -5.83
N SER A 7 9.73 17.91 -6.57
CA SER A 7 8.69 17.05 -6.00
C SER A 7 9.11 15.58 -5.89
N TYR A 8 10.13 15.16 -6.66
CA TYR A 8 10.52 13.76 -6.76
C TYR A 8 12.02 13.60 -7.02
N ILE A 9 12.69 12.77 -6.23
CA ILE A 9 14.10 12.40 -6.38
C ILE A 9 14.20 10.89 -6.17
N ALA A 10 15.02 10.19 -6.95
CA ALA A 10 15.12 8.74 -6.91
C ALA A 10 16.57 8.25 -6.87
N PHE A 11 16.73 6.98 -6.46
CA PHE A 11 17.99 6.24 -6.48
C PHE A 11 19.11 6.96 -5.71
N GLU A 12 20.35 6.85 -6.18
CA GLU A 12 21.54 7.43 -5.55
C GLU A 12 21.43 8.95 -5.33
N GLY A 13 20.71 9.66 -6.20
CA GLY A 13 20.48 11.10 -6.05
C GLY A 13 19.64 11.44 -4.82
N ALA A 14 18.67 10.59 -4.46
CA ALA A 14 17.86 10.77 -3.26
C ALA A 14 18.67 10.54 -1.99
N GLU A 15 19.53 9.51 -1.99
CA GLU A 15 20.42 9.20 -0.87
C GLU A 15 21.52 10.26 -0.68
N ALA A 16 22.05 10.80 -1.78
CA ALA A 16 23.00 11.91 -1.72
C ALA A 16 22.34 13.16 -1.12
N PHE A 17 21.14 13.51 -1.60
CA PHE A 17 20.36 14.61 -1.05
C PHE A 17 20.06 14.41 0.45
N ALA A 18 19.64 13.21 0.86
CA ALA A 18 19.38 12.90 2.27
C ALA A 18 20.61 13.14 3.16
N ARG A 19 21.81 12.74 2.69
CA ARG A 19 23.09 12.99 3.38
C ARG A 19 23.43 14.48 3.46
N GLU A 20 23.18 15.24 2.39
CA GLU A 20 23.36 16.70 2.40
C GLU A 20 22.42 17.40 3.39
N GLN A 21 21.22 16.86 3.61
CA GLN A 21 20.28 17.33 4.63
C GLN A 21 20.64 16.86 6.06
N GLY A 22 21.72 16.10 6.23
CA GLY A 22 22.17 15.61 7.54
C GLY A 22 21.30 14.50 8.13
N LEU A 23 20.54 13.76 7.31
CA LEU A 23 19.78 12.60 7.76
C LEU A 23 20.72 11.46 8.15
N GLU A 24 20.35 10.73 9.21
CA GLU A 24 21.06 9.53 9.63
C GLU A 24 20.97 8.45 8.55
N THR A 25 22.10 7.82 8.25
CA THR A 25 22.18 6.70 7.31
C THR A 25 22.53 5.42 8.05
N VAL A 26 21.81 4.35 7.72
CA VAL A 26 22.07 3.00 8.24
C VAL A 26 22.55 2.11 7.10
N ASP A 27 23.26 1.03 7.44
CA ASP A 27 23.57 -0.02 6.48
C ASP A 27 22.29 -0.73 6.02
N ASN A 28 22.23 -1.15 4.75
CA ASN A 28 21.07 -1.86 4.21
C ASN A 28 20.73 -3.15 4.97
N SER A 29 21.70 -3.77 5.65
CA SER A 29 21.45 -4.91 6.54
C SER A 29 20.40 -4.63 7.61
N TYR A 30 20.20 -3.36 7.99
CA TYR A 30 19.17 -2.94 8.93
C TYR A 30 17.75 -3.35 8.48
N PHE A 31 17.48 -3.31 7.16
CA PHE A 31 16.15 -3.62 6.61
C PHE A 31 15.99 -5.10 6.20
N ILE A 32 17.05 -5.90 6.31
CA ILE A 32 17.05 -7.30 5.87
C ILE A 32 16.70 -8.20 7.06
N THR A 33 15.59 -8.92 6.95
CA THR A 33 15.13 -9.90 7.96
C THR A 33 15.31 -11.33 7.45
N GLU A 34 15.43 -12.30 8.37
CA GLU A 34 15.47 -13.73 8.02
C GLU A 34 14.22 -14.14 7.24
N ASP A 35 13.07 -13.57 7.59
CA ASP A 35 11.80 -13.82 6.91
C ASP A 35 11.81 -13.35 5.45
N ASN A 36 12.24 -12.12 5.20
CA ASN A 36 12.34 -11.58 3.84
C ASN A 36 13.36 -12.33 2.98
N ILE A 37 14.45 -12.85 3.58
CA ILE A 37 15.41 -13.71 2.88
C ILE A 37 14.75 -15.03 2.47
N GLY A 38 14.01 -15.67 3.38
CA GLY A 38 13.29 -16.91 3.11
C GLY A 38 12.30 -16.75 1.95
N MET A 39 11.52 -15.66 1.98
CA MET A 39 10.59 -15.33 0.90
C MET A 39 11.27 -15.06 -0.44
N LEU A 40 12.37 -14.30 -0.46
CA LEU A 40 13.09 -14.00 -1.69
C LEU A 40 13.62 -15.29 -2.33
N LYS A 41 14.06 -16.26 -1.52
CA LYS A 41 14.49 -17.56 -2.00
C LYS A 41 13.34 -18.30 -2.69
N LEU A 42 12.17 -18.37 -2.06
CA LEU A 42 10.98 -19.00 -2.65
C LEU A 42 10.54 -18.32 -3.95
N ALA A 43 10.54 -16.98 -3.99
CA ALA A 43 10.17 -16.20 -5.17
C ALA A 43 11.09 -16.49 -6.37
N LYS A 44 12.40 -16.60 -6.11
CA LYS A 44 13.40 -16.94 -7.13
C LYS A 44 13.25 -18.37 -7.63
N GLU A 45 13.03 -19.33 -6.73
CA GLU A 45 12.80 -20.73 -7.10
C GLU A 45 11.55 -20.91 -7.96
N ALA A 46 10.49 -20.14 -7.65
CA ALA A 46 9.26 -20.11 -8.44
C ALA A 46 9.34 -19.23 -9.70
N ASN A 47 10.47 -18.54 -9.93
CA ASN A 47 10.66 -17.57 -11.02
C ASN A 47 9.50 -16.57 -11.16
N THR A 48 9.04 -16.03 -10.03
CA THR A 48 7.86 -15.15 -9.97
C THR A 48 8.12 -13.91 -9.12
N ILE A 49 7.35 -12.85 -9.39
CA ILE A 49 7.20 -11.70 -8.50
C ILE A 49 6.02 -12.04 -7.58
N LEU A 50 6.22 -11.95 -6.27
CA LEU A 50 5.13 -12.19 -5.32
C LEU A 50 4.31 -10.90 -5.17
N PHE A 51 3.03 -11.00 -5.51
CA PHE A 51 2.00 -9.99 -5.25
C PHE A 51 1.17 -10.45 -4.07
N ASP A 52 0.99 -9.56 -3.10
CA ASP A 52 0.49 -9.81 -1.74
C ASP A 52 -1.01 -10.18 -1.62
N TYR A 53 -1.73 -10.46 -2.71
CA TYR A 53 -3.21 -10.55 -2.67
C TYR A 53 -3.87 -11.67 -3.48
N ARG A 54 -3.10 -12.55 -4.14
CA ARG A 54 -3.66 -13.57 -5.04
C ARG A 54 -3.44 -14.98 -4.49
N ILE A 55 -4.49 -15.60 -3.96
CA ILE A 55 -4.55 -17.05 -3.83
C ILE A 55 -5.24 -17.60 -5.10
N PRO A 56 -4.63 -18.53 -5.86
CA PRO A 56 -5.36 -19.36 -6.80
C PRO A 56 -6.17 -20.41 -6.04
N ASP A 57 -7.45 -20.57 -6.35
CA ASP A 57 -8.38 -21.56 -5.76
C ASP A 57 -8.01 -23.04 -6.01
N THR A 58 -6.83 -23.38 -6.54
CA THR A 58 -6.49 -24.77 -6.88
C THR A 58 -5.06 -25.16 -6.50
N CYS A 59 -4.93 -25.77 -5.32
CA CYS A 59 -3.88 -26.75 -5.04
C CYS A 59 -4.50 -27.93 -4.29
N SER A 60 -5.06 -28.86 -5.06
CA SER A 60 -5.28 -30.23 -4.62
C SER A 60 -3.92 -30.95 -4.50
N ALA A 61 -3.51 -31.34 -3.28
CA ALA A 61 -2.92 -32.65 -2.95
C ALA A 61 -2.13 -32.63 -1.61
N LEU A 62 -2.64 -33.39 -0.64
CA LEU A 62 -1.94 -34.30 0.30
C LEU A 62 -0.55 -33.90 0.86
N ALA A 63 -0.45 -33.70 2.19
CA ALA A 63 0.16 -34.67 3.12
C ALA A 63 0.54 -34.05 4.49
N GLY A 64 0.21 -34.76 5.57
CA GLY A 64 1.05 -34.87 6.77
C GLY A 64 0.76 -33.93 7.94
N ALA A 65 0.34 -34.51 9.07
CA ALA A 65 0.27 -33.86 10.39
C ALA A 65 1.63 -33.87 11.12
N ASP A 66 1.78 -32.89 12.02
CA ASP A 66 2.77 -32.70 13.11
C ASP A 66 4.23 -32.31 12.80
N ASN A 67 4.60 -31.07 13.17
CA ASN A 67 5.48 -30.79 14.33
C ASN A 67 5.75 -29.28 14.55
N HIS A 68 5.34 -28.77 15.71
CA HIS A 68 5.74 -27.47 16.25
C HIS A 68 7.21 -27.48 16.69
N LYS A 69 8.06 -26.57 16.16
CA LYS A 69 9.08 -25.78 16.93
C LYS A 69 10.01 -24.80 16.17
N ASN A 70 9.87 -24.54 14.87
CA ASN A 70 10.49 -23.38 14.18
C ASN A 70 9.48 -22.87 13.12
N GLY A 71 9.04 -21.61 13.17
CA GLY A 71 7.87 -21.11 12.42
C GLY A 71 8.06 -21.00 10.91
N MET A 72 6.91 -20.95 10.18
CA MET A 72 6.63 -20.54 8.79
C MET A 72 5.81 -21.59 7.97
N VAL A 73 4.52 -21.34 7.66
CA VAL A 73 3.69 -22.21 6.79
C VAL A 73 2.45 -21.55 6.08
N MET A 74 2.54 -21.21 4.80
CA MET A 74 1.38 -20.76 3.99
C MET A 74 0.47 -21.95 3.58
N ASN A 75 -0.86 -21.79 3.54
CA ASN A 75 -1.96 -22.81 3.44
C ASN A 75 -2.25 -23.69 4.68
N GLY A 76 -1.60 -23.41 5.81
CA GLY A 76 -2.19 -23.46 7.15
C GLY A 76 -2.02 -22.14 7.92
N LEU A 77 -1.40 -21.16 7.25
CA LEU A 77 -1.24 -19.73 7.50
C LEU A 77 -0.28 -19.22 8.60
N PRO A 78 0.95 -19.73 8.71
CA PRO A 78 2.12 -18.89 9.11
C PRO A 78 3.16 -18.52 8.02
N ILE A 79 4.06 -17.57 8.32
CA ILE A 79 5.12 -16.89 7.53
C ILE A 79 5.08 -15.33 7.41
N SER A 80 4.50 -14.54 8.35
CA SER A 80 3.18 -13.81 8.50
C SER A 80 2.47 -13.09 7.29
N ILE A 81 1.23 -13.49 6.94
CA ILE A 81 0.57 -13.65 5.59
C ILE A 81 0.71 -12.55 4.50
N TYR A 82 1.75 -12.38 3.67
CA TYR A 82 3.18 -12.76 3.70
C TYR A 82 4.07 -11.71 3.01
N ALA A 83 3.62 -10.45 2.89
CA ALA A 83 4.32 -9.16 2.81
C ALA A 83 5.42 -8.93 1.74
N PRO A 84 5.22 -7.93 0.86
CA PRO A 84 5.70 -6.61 1.25
C PRO A 84 4.58 -5.57 1.33
N GLU A 85 4.43 -5.02 2.52
CA GLU A 85 3.36 -4.11 2.88
C GLU A 85 3.70 -2.69 2.42
N THR A 86 2.90 -2.20 1.50
CA THR A 86 2.73 -0.77 1.38
C THR A 86 1.93 -0.30 2.61
N VAL A 87 2.50 0.63 3.35
CA VAL A 87 1.83 1.29 4.47
C VAL A 87 1.42 2.68 4.04
N GLY A 88 0.29 3.13 4.60
CA GLY A 88 -0.39 4.33 4.17
C GLY A 88 -1.03 5.08 5.32
N CYS A 89 -1.11 6.40 5.18
CA CYS A 89 -1.86 7.26 6.07
C CYS A 89 -2.55 8.36 5.27
N ALA A 90 -3.79 8.67 5.62
CA ALA A 90 -4.56 9.80 5.12
C ALA A 90 -5.18 10.51 6.33
N VAL A 91 -4.98 11.82 6.43
CA VAL A 91 -5.41 12.63 7.57
C VAL A 91 -6.02 13.94 7.10
N VAL A 92 -6.87 14.51 7.94
CA VAL A 92 -7.45 15.83 7.78
C VAL A 92 -7.35 16.56 9.12
N ASP A 93 -6.99 17.84 9.09
CA ASP A 93 -6.92 18.68 10.27
C ASP A 93 -8.23 19.45 10.54
N SER A 94 -8.30 20.15 11.67
CA SER A 94 -9.46 20.97 12.04
C SER A 94 -9.78 22.14 11.09
N ASN A 95 -8.87 22.48 10.18
CA ASN A 95 -9.09 23.50 9.14
C ASN A 95 -9.57 22.88 7.82
N GLY A 96 -9.69 21.56 7.74
CA GLY A 96 -10.02 20.82 6.51
C GLY A 96 -8.83 20.58 5.59
N PHE A 97 -7.59 20.79 6.06
CA PHE A 97 -6.41 20.50 5.25
C PHE A 97 -6.11 19.01 5.27
N CYS A 98 -6.13 18.41 4.08
CA CYS A 98 -5.86 16.99 3.88
C CYS A 98 -4.36 16.74 3.63
N ALA A 99 -3.82 15.65 4.17
CA ALA A 99 -2.48 15.16 3.87
C ALA A 99 -2.48 13.63 3.74
N SER A 100 -1.59 13.12 2.90
CA SER A 100 -1.38 11.67 2.75
C SER A 100 0.10 11.33 2.62
N ALA A 101 0.46 10.15 3.13
CA ALA A 101 1.78 9.57 2.97
C ALA A 101 1.66 8.07 2.72
N THR A 102 2.44 7.56 1.79
CA THR A 102 2.51 6.13 1.47
C THR A 102 3.97 5.71 1.35
N SER A 103 4.34 4.57 1.91
CA SER A 103 5.71 4.03 1.90
C SER A 103 5.68 2.53 1.63
N THR A 104 6.69 2.02 0.93
CA THR A 104 6.75 0.60 0.56
C THR A 104 8.17 0.11 0.33
N GLY A 105 8.43 -1.16 0.65
CA GLY A 105 9.60 -1.89 0.15
C GLY A 105 9.46 -2.29 -1.33
N GLY A 106 8.25 -2.20 -1.88
CA GLY A 106 7.88 -2.72 -3.20
C GLY A 106 7.81 -4.24 -3.22
N LEU A 107 7.60 -4.83 -4.40
CA LEU A 107 7.35 -6.27 -4.53
C LEU A 107 8.58 -7.14 -4.28
N MET A 108 8.37 -8.33 -3.73
CA MET A 108 9.41 -9.33 -3.54
C MET A 108 9.87 -9.87 -4.91
N ASN A 109 11.18 -10.05 -5.07
CA ASN A 109 11.83 -10.44 -6.34
C ASN A 109 11.56 -9.48 -7.51
N LYS A 110 11.25 -8.20 -7.23
CA LYS A 110 11.18 -7.14 -8.25
C LYS A 110 12.51 -6.99 -8.98
N MET A 111 12.45 -6.53 -10.24
CA MET A 111 13.65 -6.08 -10.96
C MET A 111 14.27 -4.87 -10.25
N THR A 112 15.61 -4.81 -10.21
CA THR A 112 16.34 -3.63 -9.73
C THR A 112 15.89 -2.39 -10.51
N GLY A 113 15.54 -1.33 -9.79
CA GLY A 113 15.05 -0.09 -10.39
C GLY A 113 13.54 -0.04 -10.66
N ARG A 114 12.78 -1.11 -10.40
CA ARG A 114 11.31 -1.07 -10.49
C ARG A 114 10.73 -0.09 -9.48
N ILE A 115 9.94 0.87 -9.96
CA ILE A 115 9.18 1.84 -9.18
C ILE A 115 7.71 1.43 -9.19
N GLY A 116 7.09 1.34 -8.00
CA GLY A 116 5.66 1.08 -7.84
C GLY A 116 4.85 2.37 -7.74
N ASP A 117 3.60 2.24 -7.31
CA ASP A 117 2.62 3.32 -7.20
C ASP A 117 2.89 4.27 -6.02
N SER A 118 3.41 3.75 -4.90
CA SER A 118 3.47 4.49 -3.63
C SER A 118 4.13 5.88 -3.73
N PRO A 119 5.30 6.05 -4.40
CA PRO A 119 5.91 7.36 -4.48
C PRO A 119 5.30 8.24 -5.59
N LEU A 120 4.45 7.69 -6.46
CA LEU A 120 3.86 8.40 -7.59
C LEU A 120 2.60 9.16 -7.19
N ILE A 121 2.68 10.50 -7.27
CA ILE A 121 1.60 11.41 -6.92
C ILE A 121 0.40 11.16 -7.84
N GLY A 122 -0.77 10.91 -7.24
CA GLY A 122 -2.00 10.58 -7.96
C GLY A 122 -2.19 9.09 -8.24
N SER A 123 -1.17 8.26 -8.03
CA SER A 123 -1.30 6.80 -8.07
C SER A 123 -1.46 6.25 -6.66
N GLY A 124 -0.35 6.07 -5.91
CA GLY A 124 -0.39 5.48 -4.57
C GLY A 124 -0.54 6.48 -3.43
N THR A 125 -0.28 7.77 -3.70
CA THR A 125 -0.41 8.86 -2.72
C THR A 125 -1.04 10.07 -3.38
N TYR A 126 -2.11 10.61 -2.79
CA TYR A 126 -2.68 11.87 -3.25
C TYR A 126 -3.34 12.62 -2.10
N ALA A 127 -3.23 13.95 -2.11
CA ALA A 127 -3.98 14.83 -1.22
C ALA A 127 -4.27 16.14 -1.94
N CYS A 128 -5.47 16.67 -1.71
CA CYS A 128 -5.96 17.91 -2.29
C CYS A 128 -7.03 18.53 -1.38
N ASP A 129 -7.63 19.64 -1.81
CA ASP A 129 -8.60 20.39 -1.01
C ASP A 129 -9.88 19.60 -0.69
N VAL A 130 -10.18 18.50 -1.40
CA VAL A 130 -11.40 17.70 -1.17
C VAL A 130 -11.15 16.42 -0.38
N CYS A 131 -9.99 15.78 -0.53
CA CYS A 131 -9.66 14.53 0.17
C CYS A 131 -8.15 14.21 0.13
N ALA A 132 -7.75 13.30 1.02
CA ALA A 132 -6.47 12.59 1.02
C ALA A 132 -6.70 11.10 0.83
N VAL A 133 -5.83 10.44 0.07
CA VAL A 133 -5.95 9.03 -0.32
C VAL A 133 -4.57 8.38 -0.32
N SER A 134 -4.48 7.21 0.31
CA SER A 134 -3.30 6.33 0.29
C SER A 134 -3.71 4.94 -0.18
N CYS A 135 -2.97 4.38 -1.14
CA CYS A 135 -3.26 3.08 -1.73
C CYS A 135 -2.21 2.02 -1.35
N THR A 136 -2.63 0.76 -1.43
CA THR A 136 -1.81 -0.44 -1.37
C THR A 136 -2.31 -1.43 -2.42
N GLY A 137 -1.47 -2.33 -2.94
CA GLY A 137 -1.90 -3.29 -3.97
C GLY A 137 -0.87 -3.60 -5.04
N GLU A 138 -1.38 -4.09 -6.17
CA GLU A 138 -0.61 -4.27 -7.40
C GLU A 138 -0.25 -2.89 -8.00
N GLY A 139 0.96 -2.41 -7.71
CA GLY A 139 1.37 -1.06 -8.10
C GLY A 139 1.20 -0.74 -9.59
N GLU A 140 1.43 -1.68 -10.50
CA GLU A 140 1.21 -1.45 -11.93
C GLU A 140 -0.27 -1.19 -12.28
N ALA A 141 -1.21 -1.82 -11.57
CA ALA A 141 -2.65 -1.57 -11.74
C ALA A 141 -3.02 -0.19 -11.21
N ILE A 142 -2.55 0.15 -10.00
CA ILE A 142 -2.78 1.44 -9.34
C ILE A 142 -2.20 2.60 -10.17
N ILE A 143 -1.03 2.41 -10.78
CA ILE A 143 -0.42 3.40 -11.69
C ILE A 143 -1.30 3.64 -12.91
N ARG A 144 -1.72 2.58 -13.60
CA ARG A 144 -2.50 2.69 -14.83
C ARG A 144 -3.87 3.33 -14.60
N SER A 145 -4.49 3.09 -13.45
CA SER A 145 -5.79 3.65 -13.10
C SER A 145 -5.73 5.03 -12.43
N THR A 146 -4.54 5.51 -12.05
CA THR A 146 -4.36 6.72 -11.23
C THR A 146 -5.28 6.72 -10.01
N LEU A 147 -5.32 5.57 -9.31
CA LEU A 147 -6.38 5.24 -8.35
C LEU A 147 -6.62 6.33 -7.30
N ALA A 148 -5.58 6.85 -6.65
CA ALA A 148 -5.73 7.87 -5.62
C ALA A 148 -6.29 9.20 -6.17
N ARG A 149 -5.84 9.63 -7.36
CA ARG A 149 -6.35 10.85 -8.01
C ARG A 149 -7.80 10.67 -8.47
N ASP A 150 -8.16 9.48 -8.94
CA ASP A 150 -9.49 9.20 -9.46
C ASP A 150 -10.57 9.30 -8.36
N VAL A 151 -10.27 8.92 -7.12
CA VAL A 151 -11.19 9.14 -5.98
C VAL A 151 -11.53 10.62 -5.85
N ALA A 152 -10.52 11.50 -5.82
CA ALA A 152 -10.73 12.94 -5.80
C ALA A 152 -11.48 13.44 -7.04
N ALA A 153 -11.16 12.91 -8.23
CA ALA A 153 -11.79 13.33 -9.48
C ALA A 153 -13.28 12.96 -9.51
N VAL A 154 -13.63 11.81 -8.96
CA VAL A 154 -15.02 11.35 -8.86
C VAL A 154 -15.80 12.24 -7.88
N MET A 155 -15.21 12.59 -6.74
CA MET A 155 -15.82 13.57 -5.82
C MET A 155 -16.00 14.94 -6.50
N GLU A 156 -14.95 15.46 -7.14
CA GLU A 156 -14.95 16.79 -7.79
C GLU A 156 -15.93 16.89 -8.97
N TYR A 157 -15.92 15.90 -9.86
CA TYR A 157 -16.60 16.00 -11.16
C TYR A 157 -17.93 15.26 -11.22
N LYS A 158 -18.13 14.21 -10.40
CA LYS A 158 -19.43 13.53 -10.29
C LYS A 158 -20.21 13.95 -9.04
N GLY A 159 -19.58 14.61 -8.08
CA GLY A 159 -20.24 15.02 -6.83
C GLY A 159 -20.62 13.85 -5.93
N LEU A 160 -19.96 12.69 -6.08
CA LEU A 160 -20.23 11.53 -5.23
C LEU A 160 -19.62 11.74 -3.83
N PRO A 161 -20.30 11.29 -2.76
CA PRO A 161 -19.72 11.20 -1.42
C PRO A 161 -18.47 10.33 -1.38
N LEU A 162 -17.62 10.53 -0.37
CA LEU A 162 -16.31 9.87 -0.29
C LEU A 162 -16.39 8.34 -0.43
N GLN A 163 -17.22 7.66 0.35
CA GLN A 163 -17.33 6.20 0.29
C GLN A 163 -17.83 5.71 -1.08
N GLU A 164 -18.80 6.42 -1.69
CA GLU A 164 -19.28 6.07 -3.04
C GLU A 164 -18.21 6.28 -4.10
N ALA A 165 -17.37 7.31 -3.96
CA ALA A 165 -16.24 7.55 -4.85
C ALA A 165 -15.17 6.46 -4.72
N VAL A 166 -14.86 6.03 -3.50
CA VAL A 166 -13.95 4.91 -3.21
C VAL A 166 -14.47 3.62 -3.83
N ASP A 167 -15.73 3.27 -3.56
CA ASP A 167 -16.40 2.09 -4.10
C ASP A 167 -16.37 2.08 -5.63
N TYR A 168 -16.71 3.20 -6.26
CA TYR A 168 -16.68 3.35 -7.71
C TYR A 168 -15.26 3.14 -8.27
N CYS A 169 -14.24 3.69 -7.62
CA CYS A 169 -12.86 3.55 -8.10
C CYS A 169 -12.35 2.12 -7.99
N VAL A 170 -12.64 1.43 -6.88
CA VAL A 170 -12.21 0.04 -6.67
C VAL A 170 -12.98 -0.94 -7.57
N LYS A 171 -14.30 -0.74 -7.75
CA LYS A 171 -15.16 -1.69 -8.49
C LYS A 171 -15.19 -1.44 -10.00
N GLU A 172 -15.19 -0.18 -10.43
CA GLU A 172 -15.49 0.19 -11.82
C GLU A 172 -14.32 0.82 -12.58
N ARG A 173 -13.27 1.30 -11.90
CA ARG A 173 -12.11 1.97 -12.54
C ARG A 173 -10.83 1.15 -12.51
N LEU A 174 -10.71 0.24 -11.55
CA LEU A 174 -9.60 -0.70 -11.50
C LEU A 174 -9.88 -1.84 -12.49
N ASP A 175 -9.61 -1.60 -13.78
CA ASP A 175 -9.94 -2.52 -14.88
C ASP A 175 -9.41 -3.94 -14.63
N GLU A 176 -8.17 -4.05 -14.14
CA GLU A 176 -7.50 -5.30 -13.79
C GLU A 176 -6.54 -5.09 -12.62
N GLY A 177 -6.56 -6.00 -11.65
CA GLY A 177 -5.61 -6.04 -10.53
C GLY A 177 -6.28 -5.96 -9.16
N PHE A 178 -5.46 -6.14 -8.13
CA PHE A 178 -5.89 -6.08 -6.74
C PHE A 178 -5.34 -4.84 -6.05
N ALA A 179 -6.21 -4.08 -5.39
CA ALA A 179 -5.83 -2.90 -4.63
C ALA A 179 -6.74 -2.70 -3.41
N GLY A 180 -6.20 -1.96 -2.46
CA GLY A 180 -6.92 -1.38 -1.35
C GLY A 180 -6.51 0.08 -1.17
N LEU A 181 -7.38 0.88 -0.57
CA LEU A 181 -7.07 2.25 -0.23
C LEU A 181 -7.82 2.69 1.02
N ILE A 182 -7.24 3.69 1.68
CA ILE A 182 -7.87 4.48 2.73
C ILE A 182 -7.98 5.93 2.25
N ALA A 183 -9.04 6.61 2.65
CA ALA A 183 -9.28 7.99 2.30
C ALA A 183 -9.93 8.76 3.43
N VAL A 184 -9.67 10.07 3.47
CA VAL A 184 -10.40 11.02 4.32
C VAL A 184 -10.81 12.23 3.49
N SER A 185 -12.01 12.76 3.72
CA SER A 185 -12.45 14.01 3.09
C SER A 185 -12.05 15.22 3.91
N ASN A 186 -12.11 16.40 3.29
CA ASN A 186 -11.91 17.69 3.97
C ASN A 186 -12.98 18.00 5.03
N THR A 187 -14.07 17.24 5.09
CA THR A 187 -15.14 17.35 6.08
C THR A 187 -14.99 16.34 7.23
N GLY A 188 -13.95 15.51 7.24
CA GLY A 188 -13.73 14.51 8.30
C GLY A 188 -14.37 13.15 8.04
N GLU A 189 -14.96 12.92 6.88
CA GLU A 189 -15.45 11.58 6.52
C GLU A 189 -14.26 10.65 6.30
N VAL A 190 -14.35 9.42 6.81
CA VAL A 190 -13.34 8.37 6.61
C VAL A 190 -13.94 7.29 5.72
N ALA A 191 -13.17 6.82 4.74
CA ALA A 191 -13.57 5.74 3.85
C ALA A 191 -12.42 4.77 3.62
N TYR A 192 -12.77 3.53 3.29
CA TYR A 192 -11.82 2.55 2.79
C TYR A 192 -12.51 1.66 1.77
N GLY A 193 -11.72 1.01 0.92
CA GLY A 193 -12.21 0.04 -0.06
C GLY A 193 -11.08 -0.82 -0.57
N PHE A 194 -11.35 -2.10 -0.77
CA PHE A 194 -10.37 -3.05 -1.28
C PHE A 194 -11.07 -4.19 -2.01
N ASN A 195 -10.39 -4.78 -3.01
CA ASN A 195 -10.86 -5.97 -3.73
C ASN A 195 -9.94 -7.20 -3.52
N CYS A 196 -8.97 -7.09 -2.62
CA CYS A 196 -8.12 -8.18 -2.16
C CYS A 196 -8.80 -9.00 -1.03
N THR A 197 -8.18 -10.12 -0.65
CA THR A 197 -8.71 -10.98 0.43
C THR A 197 -8.85 -10.24 1.77
N GLY A 198 -7.97 -9.28 2.05
CA GLY A 198 -8.03 -8.43 3.22
C GLY A 198 -7.03 -7.27 3.14
N MET A 199 -7.22 -6.28 4.01
CA MET A 199 -6.39 -5.09 4.12
C MET A 199 -6.28 -4.69 5.59
N PHE A 200 -5.05 -4.76 6.14
CA PHE A 200 -4.76 -4.21 7.46
C PHE A 200 -5.05 -2.72 7.48
N ARG A 201 -6.00 -2.31 8.33
CA ARG A 201 -6.43 -0.93 8.41
C ARG A 201 -6.82 -0.57 9.84
N GLY A 202 -6.73 0.72 10.13
CA GLY A 202 -7.37 1.30 11.30
C GLY A 202 -7.72 2.75 11.04
N CYS A 203 -8.69 3.26 11.79
CA CYS A 203 -9.05 4.67 11.77
C CYS A 203 -9.30 5.16 13.20
N ALA A 204 -9.16 6.48 13.36
CA ALA A 204 -9.49 7.19 14.58
C ALA A 204 -10.01 8.58 14.21
N THR A 205 -11.04 9.03 14.91
CA THR A 205 -11.67 10.34 14.73
C THR A 205 -11.70 11.13 16.04
N GLU A 206 -11.88 12.45 15.96
CA GLU A 206 -11.82 13.35 17.13
C GLU A 206 -12.94 13.10 18.16
N ASP A 207 -14.06 12.53 17.73
CA ASP A 207 -15.20 12.15 18.59
C ASP A 207 -14.95 10.86 19.39
N GLY A 208 -13.76 10.25 19.23
CA GLY A 208 -13.31 9.08 19.97
C GLY A 208 -13.69 7.75 19.32
N PHE A 209 -14.24 7.75 18.11
CA PHE A 209 -14.41 6.51 17.35
C PHE A 209 -13.05 5.97 16.89
N MET A 210 -12.88 4.66 17.03
CA MET A 210 -11.70 3.92 16.62
C MET A 210 -12.12 2.55 16.08
N GLU A 211 -11.54 2.16 14.96
CA GLU A 211 -11.77 0.86 14.33
C GLU A 211 -10.44 0.26 13.87
N VAL A 212 -10.32 -1.06 13.96
CA VAL A 212 -9.22 -1.83 13.37
C VAL A 212 -9.82 -3.02 12.66
N GLY A 213 -9.36 -3.28 11.43
CA GLY A 213 -9.89 -4.35 10.59
C GLY A 213 -8.81 -4.95 9.70
N ILE A 214 -9.09 -6.17 9.24
CA ILE A 214 -8.29 -6.87 8.22
C ILE A 214 -9.24 -7.37 7.12
N TRP A 215 -10.34 -8.00 7.53
CA TRP A 215 -11.34 -8.59 6.64
C TRP A 215 -12.55 -7.65 6.45
N GLU A 216 -13.49 -8.06 5.60
CA GLU A 216 -14.87 -7.52 5.55
C GLU A 216 -15.69 -7.99 6.75
#